data_AF-A0A2E0UTD2-F1
#
_entry.id   AF-A0A2E0UTD2-F1
#
_cell.length_a   1.000
_cell.length_b   1.000
_cell.length_c   1.000
_cell.angle_alpha   90.00
_cell.angle_beta   90.00
_cell.angle_gamma   90.00
#
_symmetry.space_group_name_H-M   'P 1'
#
loop_
_entity.id
_entity.type
_entity.pdbx_description
1 polymer ?
#
loop_
_entity_poly.entity_id
_entity_poly.type
_entity_poly.pdbx_seq_one_letter_code
_entity_poly.pdbx_strand_id
1 'polypeptide(L)'
;MKTKSFEKWGGVAALYEALAYIIGMTGFILGVNISEITDPLQKVTALIDNHGLLSILHLIVYVIFGAWLVVLSLVLHERLDGKNSALARTATVFGLIWAVLVIASGMIYNVGIETVITVSASDPSQAATVWLAIESVFNGLGGGVEVVGGIWVLLLSLAALRNDRLPRAFNILGFVVAGAGLVTIVSALAEIGANIFGLTQIVWFAWLGITLLRNKS
;
A
#
# COMPACT_ATOMS: atom_id res chain seq x y z
N MET A 1 -30.37 -7.99 -1.37
CA MET A 1 -30.00 -7.37 -2.66
C MET A 1 -28.89 -6.32 -2.52
N LYS A 2 -28.86 -5.47 -1.47
CA LYS A 2 -27.80 -4.45 -1.25
C LYS A 2 -26.37 -4.99 -1.08
N THR A 3 -26.20 -6.21 -0.57
CA THR A 3 -24.87 -6.81 -0.26
C THR A 3 -24.10 -7.29 -1.48
N LYS A 4 -24.78 -7.77 -2.54
CA LYS A 4 -24.14 -8.36 -3.73
C LYS A 4 -23.37 -7.34 -4.57
N SER A 5 -23.99 -6.18 -4.79
CA SER A 5 -23.31 -5.10 -5.51
C SER A 5 -22.09 -4.60 -4.72
N PHE A 6 -22.14 -4.66 -3.40
CA PHE A 6 -21.07 -4.17 -2.52
C PHE A 6 -19.87 -5.12 -2.49
N GLU A 7 -20.09 -6.44 -2.39
CA GLU A 7 -19.00 -7.43 -2.49
C GLU A 7 -18.28 -7.37 -3.86
N LYS A 8 -19.02 -7.10 -4.95
CA LYS A 8 -18.42 -6.90 -6.28
C LYS A 8 -17.42 -5.73 -6.29
N TRP A 9 -17.73 -4.61 -5.65
CA TRP A 9 -16.81 -3.48 -5.54
C TRP A 9 -15.57 -3.83 -4.71
N GLY A 10 -15.71 -4.62 -3.64
CA GLY A 10 -14.54 -5.11 -2.90
C GLY A 10 -13.69 -6.07 -3.74
N GLY A 11 -14.32 -6.88 -4.58
CA GLY A 11 -13.61 -7.74 -5.53
C GLY A 11 -12.80 -6.95 -6.55
N VAL A 12 -13.38 -5.91 -7.15
CA VAL A 12 -12.69 -5.00 -8.06
C VAL A 12 -11.58 -4.23 -7.34
N ALA A 13 -11.85 -3.74 -6.13
CA ALA A 13 -10.87 -3.05 -5.30
C ALA A 13 -9.64 -3.92 -5.08
N ALA A 14 -9.81 -5.15 -4.57
CA ALA A 14 -8.71 -6.07 -4.31
C ALA A 14 -7.91 -6.41 -5.58
N LEU A 15 -8.58 -6.62 -6.73
CA LEU A 15 -7.85 -6.85 -7.99
C LEU A 15 -7.07 -5.62 -8.44
N TYR A 16 -7.60 -4.41 -8.22
CA TYR A 16 -6.88 -3.19 -8.46
C TYR A 16 -5.65 -3.07 -7.54
N GLU A 17 -5.76 -3.37 -6.25
CA GLU A 17 -4.61 -3.32 -5.34
C GLU A 17 -3.51 -4.29 -5.78
N ALA A 18 -3.87 -5.51 -6.21
CA ALA A 18 -2.90 -6.45 -6.78
C ALA A 18 -2.20 -5.88 -8.02
N LEU A 19 -2.96 -5.25 -8.93
CA LEU A 19 -2.43 -4.61 -10.12
C LEU A 19 -1.52 -3.42 -9.77
N ALA A 20 -1.90 -2.60 -8.79
CA ALA A 20 -1.13 -1.46 -8.32
C ALA A 20 0.21 -1.90 -7.73
N TYR A 21 0.27 -3.01 -6.97
CA TYR A 21 1.54 -3.59 -6.53
C TYR A 21 2.43 -4.03 -7.69
N ILE A 22 1.87 -4.69 -8.70
CA ILE A 22 2.61 -5.10 -9.90
C ILE A 22 3.15 -3.87 -10.64
N ILE A 23 2.33 -2.83 -10.83
CA ILE A 23 2.74 -1.56 -11.43
C ILE A 23 3.84 -0.89 -10.60
N GLY A 24 3.72 -0.87 -9.27
CA GLY A 24 4.72 -0.29 -8.37
C GLY A 24 6.06 -1.02 -8.46
N MET A 25 6.05 -2.35 -8.34
CA MET A 25 7.28 -3.15 -8.45
C MET A 25 7.95 -2.98 -9.82
N THR A 26 7.19 -3.05 -10.90
CA THR A 26 7.77 -2.89 -12.25
C THR A 26 8.22 -1.45 -12.51
N GLY A 27 7.41 -0.45 -12.16
CA GLY A 27 7.69 0.96 -12.42
C GLY A 27 8.83 1.50 -11.56
N PHE A 28 8.80 1.28 -10.24
CA PHE A 28 9.80 1.81 -9.33
C PHE A 28 11.11 1.04 -9.39
N ILE A 29 11.09 -0.30 -9.45
CA ILE A 29 12.32 -1.12 -9.39
C ILE A 29 12.94 -1.33 -10.76
N LEU A 30 12.13 -1.65 -11.78
CA LEU A 30 12.65 -1.96 -13.13
C LEU A 30 12.70 -0.74 -14.05
N GLY A 31 11.82 0.24 -13.83
CA GLY A 31 11.69 1.42 -14.69
C GLY A 31 12.66 2.54 -14.34
N VAL A 32 12.60 3.06 -13.11
CA VAL A 32 13.35 4.28 -12.72
C VAL A 32 14.45 4.03 -11.70
N ASN A 33 14.19 3.16 -10.72
CA ASN A 33 15.13 2.73 -9.67
C ASN A 33 15.90 3.85 -8.95
N ILE A 34 15.22 4.95 -8.61
CA ILE A 34 15.81 6.11 -7.94
C ILE A 34 16.29 5.77 -6.52
N SER A 35 15.72 4.74 -5.90
CA SER A 35 16.10 4.28 -4.56
C SER A 35 17.56 3.83 -4.45
N GLU A 36 18.15 3.33 -5.55
CA GLU A 36 19.55 2.88 -5.58
C GLU A 36 20.56 4.04 -5.76
N ILE A 37 20.08 5.25 -6.07
CA ILE A 37 20.94 6.41 -6.26
C ILE A 37 21.33 6.99 -4.90
N THR A 38 22.61 6.84 -4.55
CA THR A 38 23.16 7.27 -3.26
C THR A 38 23.65 8.72 -3.25
N ASP A 39 24.09 9.24 -4.40
CA ASP A 39 24.50 10.64 -4.51
C ASP A 39 23.26 11.57 -4.52
N PRO A 40 23.14 12.52 -3.55
CA PRO A 40 21.95 13.34 -3.44
C PRO A 40 21.66 14.23 -4.65
N LEU A 41 22.70 14.71 -5.35
CA LEU A 41 22.53 15.58 -6.51
C LEU A 41 22.09 14.77 -7.73
N GLN A 42 22.70 13.60 -7.97
CA GLN A 42 22.25 12.68 -9.00
C GLN A 42 20.82 12.22 -8.77
N LYS A 43 20.44 12.00 -7.50
CA LYS A 43 19.06 11.63 -7.14
C LYS A 43 18.07 12.73 -7.51
N VAL A 44 18.38 13.99 -7.21
CA VAL A 44 17.56 15.14 -7.64
C VAL A 44 17.44 15.23 -9.15
N THR A 45 18.55 15.07 -9.89
CA THR A 45 18.52 15.06 -11.36
C THR A 45 17.61 13.95 -11.88
N ALA A 46 17.74 12.73 -11.36
CA ALA A 46 16.90 11.61 -11.77
C ALA A 46 15.41 11.82 -11.46
N LEU A 47 15.08 12.48 -10.33
CA LEU A 47 13.70 12.86 -10.00
C LEU A 47 13.13 13.84 -11.03
N ILE A 48 13.90 14.85 -11.42
CA ILE A 48 13.48 15.85 -12.42
C ILE A 48 13.28 15.18 -13.78
N ASP A 49 14.25 14.39 -14.22
CA ASP A 49 14.23 13.72 -15.54
C ASP A 49 13.07 12.73 -15.67
N ASN A 50 12.66 12.11 -14.57
CA ASN A 50 11.58 11.12 -14.54
C ASN A 50 10.29 11.63 -13.91
N HIS A 51 10.18 12.94 -13.64
CA HIS A 51 9.09 13.53 -12.86
C HIS A 51 7.72 13.10 -13.37
N GLY A 52 7.46 13.17 -14.69
CA GLY A 52 6.17 12.79 -15.26
C GLY A 52 5.78 11.34 -14.97
N LEU A 53 6.72 10.41 -15.10
CA LEU A 53 6.48 8.98 -14.82
C LEU A 53 6.28 8.75 -13.32
N LEU A 54 7.13 9.34 -12.48
CA LEU A 54 7.06 9.20 -11.02
C LEU A 54 5.75 9.74 -10.47
N SER A 55 5.27 10.88 -10.96
CA SER A 55 4.01 11.48 -10.55
C SER A 55 2.81 10.58 -10.88
N ILE A 56 2.82 9.93 -12.06
CA ILE A 56 1.78 8.97 -12.46
C ILE A 56 1.87 7.70 -11.60
N LEU A 57 3.07 7.17 -11.38
CA LEU A 57 3.26 5.98 -10.54
C LEU A 57 2.78 6.22 -9.11
N HIS A 58 3.13 7.35 -8.49
CA HIS A 58 2.67 7.68 -7.15
C HIS A 58 1.16 7.95 -7.09
N LEU A 59 0.58 8.54 -8.14
CA LEU A 59 -0.87 8.69 -8.21
C LEU A 59 -1.59 7.33 -8.22
N ILE A 60 -1.13 6.39 -9.04
CA ILE A 60 -1.74 5.06 -9.18
C ILE A 60 -1.49 4.22 -7.92
N VAL A 61 -0.22 4.10 -7.52
CA VAL A 61 0.21 3.13 -6.50
C VAL A 61 -0.07 3.61 -5.07
N TYR A 62 -0.25 4.91 -4.84
CA TYR A 62 -0.52 5.45 -3.50
C TYR A 62 -1.91 6.05 -3.39
N VAL A 63 -2.24 7.06 -4.20
CA VAL A 63 -3.47 7.83 -4.01
C VAL A 63 -4.71 7.02 -4.41
N ILE A 64 -4.69 6.45 -5.62
CA ILE A 64 -5.82 5.64 -6.11
C ILE A 64 -5.88 4.31 -5.36
N PHE A 65 -4.73 3.70 -5.03
CA PHE A 65 -4.62 2.56 -4.11
C PHE A 65 -5.36 2.83 -2.80
N GLY A 66 -4.99 3.87 -2.05
CA GLY A 66 -5.63 4.13 -0.76
C GLY A 66 -7.14 4.39 -0.88
N ALA A 67 -7.60 5.01 -1.98
CA ALA A 67 -9.03 5.18 -2.23
C ALA A 67 -9.76 3.84 -2.41
N TRP A 68 -9.17 2.90 -3.13
CA TRP A 68 -9.69 1.53 -3.27
C TRP A 68 -9.59 0.74 -1.97
N LEU A 69 -8.56 0.97 -1.16
CA LEU A 69 -8.37 0.33 0.13
C LEU A 69 -9.47 0.71 1.12
N VAL A 70 -9.98 1.94 1.05
CA VAL A 70 -11.20 2.36 1.80
C VAL A 70 -12.38 1.48 1.41
N VAL A 71 -12.65 1.35 0.10
CA VAL A 71 -13.76 0.53 -0.41
C VAL A 71 -13.61 -0.92 0.04
N LEU A 72 -12.42 -1.49 -0.11
CA LEU A 72 -12.11 -2.86 0.29
C LEU A 72 -12.31 -3.07 1.80
N SER A 73 -11.80 -2.14 2.63
CA SER A 73 -11.91 -2.21 4.08
C SER A 73 -13.36 -2.21 4.57
N LEU A 74 -14.22 -1.41 3.94
CA LEU A 74 -15.65 -1.36 4.25
C LEU A 74 -16.40 -2.60 3.75
N VAL A 75 -16.03 -3.17 2.60
CA VAL A 75 -16.61 -4.44 2.13
C VAL A 75 -16.23 -5.60 3.05
N LEU A 76 -14.97 -5.65 3.47
CA LEU A 76 -14.49 -6.66 4.42
C LEU A 76 -15.12 -6.52 5.80
N HIS A 77 -15.42 -5.29 6.23
CA HIS A 77 -16.19 -5.05 7.45
C HIS A 77 -17.52 -5.82 7.43
N GLU A 78 -18.31 -5.66 6.38
CA GLU A 78 -19.60 -6.36 6.25
C GLU A 78 -19.40 -7.88 6.07
N ARG A 79 -18.40 -8.28 5.27
CA ARG A 79 -18.10 -9.70 5.01
C ARG A 79 -17.75 -10.48 6.28
N LEU A 80 -17.00 -9.86 7.19
CA LEU A 80 -16.46 -10.45 8.41
C LEU A 80 -17.34 -10.21 9.64
N ASP A 81 -18.60 -9.79 9.44
CA ASP A 81 -19.57 -9.51 10.49
C ASP A 81 -19.10 -8.43 11.48
N GLY A 82 -18.59 -7.32 10.93
CA GLY A 82 -18.03 -6.19 11.69
C GLY A 82 -18.97 -5.62 12.76
N LYS A 83 -20.29 -5.75 12.60
CA LYS A 83 -21.25 -5.31 13.62
C LYS A 83 -21.10 -6.08 14.93
N ASN A 84 -20.81 -7.38 14.86
CA ASN A 84 -20.71 -8.25 16.03
C ASN A 84 -19.26 -8.64 16.37
N SER A 85 -18.34 -8.57 15.40
CA SER A 85 -16.94 -8.93 15.57
C SER A 85 -16.09 -7.70 15.88
N ALA A 86 -15.66 -7.57 17.14
CA ALA A 86 -14.72 -6.54 17.56
C ALA A 86 -13.41 -6.58 16.75
N LEU A 87 -12.91 -7.77 16.41
CA LEU A 87 -11.72 -7.93 15.57
C LEU A 87 -11.93 -7.38 14.15
N ALA A 88 -13.07 -7.69 13.52
CA ALA A 88 -13.37 -7.17 12.18
C ALA A 88 -13.51 -5.65 12.20
N ARG A 89 -14.13 -5.07 13.25
CA ARG A 89 -14.18 -3.62 13.46
C ARG A 89 -12.80 -2.99 13.58
N THR A 90 -11.94 -3.55 14.43
CA THR A 90 -10.58 -3.04 14.61
C THR A 90 -9.78 -3.17 13.31
N ALA A 91 -9.93 -4.29 12.58
CA ALA A 91 -9.34 -4.47 11.26
C ALA A 91 -9.80 -3.35 10.30
N THR A 92 -11.09 -3.05 10.23
CA THR A 92 -11.60 -1.94 9.40
C THR A 92 -10.94 -0.62 9.74
N VAL A 93 -10.80 -0.28 11.04
CA VAL A 93 -10.13 0.95 11.46
C VAL A 93 -8.68 1.00 10.96
N PHE A 94 -7.92 -0.08 11.13
CA PHE A 94 -6.54 -0.13 10.63
C PHE A 94 -6.46 -0.06 9.10
N GLY A 95 -7.39 -0.67 8.37
CA GLY A 95 -7.47 -0.55 6.91
C GLY A 95 -7.72 0.89 6.45
N LEU A 96 -8.60 1.62 7.15
CA LEU A 96 -8.85 3.03 6.87
C LEU A 96 -7.67 3.93 7.25
N ILE A 97 -6.99 3.66 8.37
CA ILE A 97 -5.77 4.37 8.75
C ILE A 97 -4.69 4.16 7.69
N TRP A 98 -4.50 2.91 7.24
CA TRP A 98 -3.51 2.61 6.21
C TRP A 98 -3.84 3.32 4.90
N ALA A 99 -5.10 3.34 4.48
CA ALA A 99 -5.54 4.10 3.32
C ALA A 99 -5.18 5.59 3.40
N VAL A 100 -5.44 6.24 4.55
CA VAL A 100 -5.08 7.64 4.77
C VAL A 100 -3.57 7.85 4.70
N LEU A 101 -2.79 6.97 5.34
CA LEU A 101 -1.33 7.05 5.35
C LEU A 101 -0.74 6.91 3.95
N VAL A 102 -1.22 5.95 3.16
CA VAL A 102 -0.74 5.72 1.80
C VAL A 102 -1.12 6.88 0.89
N ILE A 103 -2.36 7.41 0.98
CA ILE A 103 -2.77 8.62 0.24
C ILE A 103 -1.88 9.81 0.61
N ALA A 104 -1.69 10.06 1.91
CA ALA A 104 -0.87 11.16 2.38
C ALA A 104 0.57 11.04 1.88
N SER A 105 1.14 9.83 1.91
CA SER A 105 2.46 9.52 1.38
C SER A 105 2.57 9.90 -0.10
N GLY A 106 1.68 9.39 -0.96
CA GLY A 106 1.68 9.72 -2.40
C GLY A 106 1.49 11.20 -2.70
N MET A 107 0.62 11.88 -1.93
CA MET A 107 0.40 13.33 -2.08
C MET A 107 1.63 14.14 -1.67
N ILE A 108 2.31 13.76 -0.58
CA ILE A 108 3.56 14.40 -0.14
C ILE A 108 4.65 14.24 -1.19
N TYR A 109 4.75 13.06 -1.81
CA TYR A 109 5.69 12.85 -2.92
C TYR A 109 5.38 13.79 -4.09
N ASN A 110 4.15 13.76 -4.60
CA ASN A 110 3.76 14.49 -5.81
C ASN A 110 3.80 16.02 -5.63
N VAL A 111 3.45 16.53 -4.44
CA VAL A 111 3.56 17.96 -4.14
C VAL A 111 5.00 18.35 -3.79
N GLY A 112 5.72 17.45 -3.12
CA GLY A 112 7.10 17.67 -2.69
C GLY A 112 8.07 17.78 -3.86
N ILE A 113 7.94 16.93 -4.89
CA ILE A 113 8.84 16.94 -6.05
C ILE A 113 8.78 18.26 -6.82
N GLU A 114 7.61 18.91 -6.91
CA GLU A 114 7.45 20.24 -7.52
C GLU A 114 8.25 21.32 -6.76
N THR A 115 8.30 21.19 -5.42
CA THR A 115 9.11 22.07 -4.58
C THR A 115 10.60 21.86 -4.88
N VAL A 116 11.04 20.60 -5.02
CA VAL A 116 12.43 20.25 -5.36
C VAL A 116 12.82 20.78 -6.74
N ILE A 117 11.97 20.61 -7.76
CA ILE A 117 12.19 21.15 -9.11
C ILE A 117 12.38 22.67 -9.05
N THR A 118 11.49 23.37 -8.35
CA THR A 118 11.55 24.84 -8.22
C THR A 118 12.86 25.29 -7.56
N VAL A 119 13.25 24.65 -6.46
CA VAL A 119 14.48 25.01 -5.72
C VAL A 119 15.74 24.66 -6.52
N SER A 120 15.74 23.55 -7.27
CA SER A 120 16.91 23.09 -8.04
C SER A 120 17.37 24.07 -9.11
N ALA A 121 16.47 24.92 -9.62
CA ALA A 121 16.79 25.92 -10.63
C ALA A 121 17.74 27.01 -10.09
N SER A 122 17.69 27.28 -8.79
CA SER A 122 18.54 28.28 -8.12
C SER A 122 19.61 27.68 -7.22
N ASP A 123 19.32 26.56 -6.55
CA ASP A 123 20.23 25.92 -5.60
C ASP A 123 20.02 24.38 -5.57
N PRO A 124 20.78 23.61 -6.37
CA PRO A 124 20.72 22.15 -6.38
C PRO A 124 21.06 21.49 -5.05
N SER A 125 21.94 22.10 -4.23
CA SER A 125 22.32 21.54 -2.93
C SER A 125 21.18 21.69 -1.92
N GLN A 126 20.51 22.84 -1.93
CA GLN A 126 19.29 23.05 -1.14
C GLN A 126 18.18 22.10 -1.61
N ALA A 127 18.01 21.90 -2.91
CA ALA A 127 17.00 20.98 -3.46
C ALA A 127 17.21 19.54 -2.95
N ALA A 128 18.46 19.07 -2.89
CA ALA A 128 18.78 17.76 -2.33
C ALA A 128 18.42 17.65 -0.84
N THR A 129 18.65 18.71 -0.06
CA THR A 129 18.27 18.76 1.37
C THR A 129 16.75 18.73 1.54
N VAL A 130 16.02 19.51 0.72
CA VAL A 130 14.55 19.52 0.70
C VAL A 130 14.02 18.14 0.32
N TRP A 131 14.62 17.48 -0.68
CA TRP A 131 14.26 16.13 -1.07
C TRP A 131 14.44 15.12 0.07
N LEU A 132 15.57 15.14 0.78
CA LEU A 132 15.80 14.25 1.92
C LEU A 132 14.73 14.38 3.00
N ALA A 133 14.27 15.61 3.27
CA ALA A 133 13.18 15.85 4.23
C ALA A 133 11.85 15.27 3.71
N ILE A 134 11.50 15.52 2.46
CA ILE A 134 10.27 14.99 1.82
C ILE A 134 10.30 13.45 1.81
N GLU A 135 11.40 12.87 1.34
CA GLU A 135 11.59 11.42 1.24
C GLU A 135 11.48 10.75 2.61
N SER A 136 12.04 11.36 3.66
CA SER A 136 11.93 10.83 5.02
C SER A 136 10.48 10.77 5.51
N VAL A 137 9.69 11.81 5.25
CA VAL A 137 8.27 11.85 5.64
C VAL A 137 7.44 10.89 4.79
N PHE A 138 7.65 10.89 3.48
CA PHE A 138 7.04 9.95 2.53
C PHE A 138 7.26 8.49 2.99
N ASN A 139 8.51 8.12 3.24
CA ASN A 139 8.85 6.77 3.67
C ASN A 139 8.24 6.41 5.03
N GLY A 140 8.26 7.34 5.99
CA GLY A 140 7.73 7.12 7.33
C GLY A 140 6.22 6.94 7.41
N LEU A 141 5.45 7.53 6.48
CA LEU A 141 4.00 7.39 6.46
C LEU A 141 3.54 6.07 5.82
N GLY A 142 4.21 5.63 4.77
CA GLY A 142 3.84 4.41 4.06
C GLY A 142 4.59 4.15 2.77
N GLY A 143 5.55 5.01 2.38
CA GLY A 143 6.44 4.76 1.25
C GLY A 143 7.55 3.74 1.53
N GLY A 144 7.91 3.53 2.80
CA GLY A 144 9.06 2.69 3.19
C GLY A 144 8.78 1.66 4.29
N VAL A 145 7.57 1.61 4.83
CA VAL A 145 7.17 0.64 5.87
C VAL A 145 5.76 0.12 5.64
N GLU A 146 5.54 -1.15 5.99
CA GLU A 146 4.29 -1.87 5.72
C GLU A 146 3.57 -2.29 7.02
N VAL A 147 4.01 -1.74 8.16
CA VAL A 147 3.56 -2.17 9.49
C VAL A 147 2.04 -2.05 9.67
N VAL A 148 1.43 -0.97 9.19
CA VAL A 148 -0.02 -0.74 9.33
C VAL A 148 -0.81 -1.71 8.45
N GLY A 149 -0.34 -1.97 7.22
CA GLY A 149 -0.87 -3.00 6.34
C GLY A 149 -0.74 -4.40 6.95
N GLY A 150 0.40 -4.70 7.58
CA GLY A 150 0.63 -5.96 8.30
C GLY A 150 -0.35 -6.16 9.46
N ILE A 151 -0.60 -5.13 10.28
CA ILE A 151 -1.61 -5.16 11.35
C ILE A 151 -3.01 -5.40 10.77
N TRP A 152 -3.36 -4.69 9.68
CA TRP A 152 -4.65 -4.84 9.01
C TRP A 152 -4.88 -6.28 8.56
N VAL A 153 -3.92 -6.88 7.83
CA VAL A 153 -4.04 -8.27 7.34
C VAL A 153 -4.08 -9.28 8.48
N LEU A 154 -3.31 -9.06 9.55
CA LEU A 154 -3.32 -9.92 10.74
C LEU A 154 -4.73 -9.97 11.35
N LEU A 155 -5.31 -8.80 11.61
CA LEU A 155 -6.62 -8.67 12.23
C LEU A 155 -7.71 -9.26 11.33
N LEU A 156 -7.64 -9.04 10.01
CA LEU A 156 -8.55 -9.66 9.05
C LEU A 156 -8.46 -11.19 9.09
N SER A 157 -7.25 -11.74 9.07
CA SER A 157 -7.02 -13.20 9.08
C SER A 157 -7.54 -13.83 10.36
N LEU A 158 -7.34 -13.17 11.51
CA LEU A 158 -7.87 -13.60 12.80
C LEU A 158 -9.41 -13.53 12.85
N ALA A 159 -10.01 -12.45 12.35
CA ALA A 159 -11.46 -12.29 12.30
C ALA A 159 -12.10 -13.33 11.37
N ALA A 160 -11.49 -13.60 10.22
CA ALA A 160 -11.99 -14.55 9.24
C ALA A 160 -11.89 -16.01 9.70
N LEU A 161 -10.82 -16.36 10.42
CA LEU A 161 -10.68 -17.70 11.03
C LEU A 161 -11.68 -17.95 12.16
N ARG A 162 -11.95 -16.94 13.01
CA ARG A 162 -12.90 -17.11 14.12
C ARG A 162 -14.35 -17.29 13.66
N ASN A 163 -14.70 -16.71 12.52
CA ASN A 163 -16.07 -16.67 12.01
C ASN A 163 -16.29 -17.61 10.81
N ASP A 164 -15.30 -18.44 10.45
CA ASP A 164 -15.27 -19.32 9.27
C ASP A 164 -15.73 -18.62 7.96
N ARG A 165 -15.37 -17.34 7.80
CA ARG A 165 -15.84 -16.49 6.67
C ARG A 165 -14.95 -16.55 5.43
N LEU A 166 -13.70 -17.00 5.57
CA LEU A 166 -12.73 -17.20 4.49
C LEU A 166 -12.01 -18.55 4.63
N PRO A 167 -11.53 -19.15 3.53
CA PRO A 167 -10.83 -20.43 3.56
C PRO A 167 -9.61 -20.41 4.49
N ARG A 168 -9.35 -21.52 5.21
CA ARG A 168 -8.18 -21.63 6.10
C ARG A 168 -6.85 -21.35 5.39
N ALA A 169 -6.68 -21.85 4.17
CA ALA A 169 -5.47 -21.64 3.38
C ALA A 169 -5.23 -20.14 3.08
N PHE A 170 -6.30 -19.37 2.83
CA PHE A 170 -6.22 -17.92 2.64
C PHE A 170 -5.72 -17.21 3.90
N ASN A 171 -6.19 -17.63 5.08
CA ASN A 171 -5.76 -17.03 6.34
C ASN A 171 -4.31 -17.39 6.72
N ILE A 172 -3.83 -18.58 6.34
CA ILE A 172 -2.41 -18.95 6.52
C ILE A 172 -1.52 -18.02 5.68
N LEU A 173 -1.89 -17.79 4.41
CA LEU A 173 -1.20 -16.80 3.58
C LEU A 173 -1.27 -15.41 4.23
N GLY A 174 -2.43 -15.03 4.77
CA GLY A 174 -2.61 -13.77 5.50
C GLY A 174 -1.65 -13.61 6.69
N PHE A 175 -1.34 -14.68 7.43
CA PHE A 175 -0.33 -14.61 8.49
C PHE A 175 1.09 -14.41 7.98
N VAL A 176 1.44 -15.00 6.82
CA VAL A 176 2.74 -14.76 6.17
C VAL A 176 2.85 -13.30 5.74
N VAL A 177 1.83 -12.78 5.06
CA VAL A 177 1.73 -11.38 4.64
C VAL A 177 1.84 -10.46 5.86
N ALA A 178 1.05 -10.70 6.89
CA ALA A 178 1.07 -9.90 8.12
C ALA A 178 2.44 -9.89 8.80
N GLY A 179 3.07 -11.07 8.93
CA GLY A 179 4.40 -11.20 9.53
C GLY A 179 5.45 -10.40 8.77
N ALA A 180 5.44 -10.47 7.45
CA ALA A 180 6.35 -9.69 6.60
C ALA A 180 6.16 -8.18 6.79
N GLY A 181 4.91 -7.72 6.80
CA GLY A 181 4.59 -6.30 7.00
C GLY A 181 4.99 -5.78 8.39
N LEU A 182 4.74 -6.56 9.45
CA LEU A 182 5.10 -6.19 10.81
C LEU A 182 6.61 -6.09 11.02
N VAL A 183 7.38 -6.96 10.38
CA VAL A 183 8.85 -6.96 10.50
C VAL A 183 9.49 -5.72 9.87
N THR A 184 8.79 -4.99 8.99
CA THR A 184 9.33 -3.80 8.32
C THR A 184 9.74 -2.67 9.27
N ILE A 185 9.21 -2.64 10.49
CA ILE A 185 9.61 -1.66 11.51
C ILE A 185 11.04 -1.88 12.03
N VAL A 186 11.58 -3.10 11.87
CA VAL A 186 12.94 -3.44 12.26
C VAL A 186 13.87 -3.06 11.11
N SER A 187 14.71 -2.05 11.30
CA SER A 187 15.57 -1.49 10.23
C SER A 187 16.39 -2.55 9.49
N ALA A 188 16.96 -3.53 10.22
CA ALA A 188 17.75 -4.62 9.63
C ALA A 188 16.95 -5.58 8.73
N LEU A 189 15.61 -5.55 8.84
CA LEU A 189 14.70 -6.42 8.10
C LEU A 189 13.68 -5.64 7.26
N ALA A 190 13.82 -4.31 7.17
CA ALA A 190 12.84 -3.44 6.53
C ALA A 190 12.64 -3.79 5.05
N GLU A 191 13.73 -3.85 4.30
CA GLU A 191 13.72 -4.11 2.85
C GLU A 191 13.22 -5.52 2.52
N ILE A 192 13.76 -6.55 3.19
CA ILE A 192 13.33 -7.93 2.97
C ILE A 192 11.87 -8.14 3.38
N GLY A 193 11.44 -7.50 4.48
CA GLY A 193 10.05 -7.50 4.93
C GLY A 193 9.12 -6.87 3.90
N ALA A 194 9.48 -5.70 3.36
CA ALA A 194 8.69 -5.00 2.35
C ALA A 194 8.59 -5.81 1.04
N ASN A 195 9.70 -6.41 0.59
CA ASN A 195 9.71 -7.26 -0.60
C ASN A 195 8.81 -8.50 -0.44
N ILE A 196 8.91 -9.19 0.69
CA ILE A 196 8.05 -10.34 0.98
C ILE A 196 6.59 -9.88 1.12
N PHE A 197 6.34 -8.77 1.80
CA PHE A 197 5.00 -8.20 1.98
C PHE A 197 4.36 -7.92 0.63
N GLY A 198 5.02 -7.16 -0.25
CA GLY A 198 4.48 -6.81 -1.56
C GLY A 198 4.22 -8.05 -2.44
N LEU A 199 5.16 -9.00 -2.50
CA LEU A 199 5.01 -10.20 -3.34
C LEU A 199 3.87 -11.09 -2.86
N THR A 200 3.79 -11.31 -1.55
CA THR A 200 2.71 -12.11 -0.96
C THR A 200 1.39 -11.35 -0.98
N GLN A 201 1.40 -10.02 -0.91
CA GLN A 201 0.19 -9.20 -1.04
C GLN A 201 -0.44 -9.31 -2.41
N ILE A 202 0.34 -9.32 -3.49
CA ILE A 202 -0.21 -9.50 -4.84
C ILE A 202 -1.07 -10.77 -4.89
N VAL A 203 -0.54 -11.88 -4.37
CA VAL A 203 -1.25 -13.17 -4.33
C VAL A 203 -2.47 -13.08 -3.42
N TRP A 204 -2.34 -12.46 -2.25
CA TRP A 204 -3.41 -12.31 -1.28
C TRP A 204 -4.57 -11.47 -1.83
N PHE A 205 -4.29 -10.29 -2.40
CA PHE A 205 -5.27 -9.42 -3.04
C PHE A 205 -5.93 -10.07 -4.25
N ALA A 206 -5.16 -10.73 -5.11
CA ALA A 206 -5.70 -11.43 -6.27
C ALA A 206 -6.66 -12.56 -5.86
N TRP A 207 -6.25 -13.37 -4.87
CA TRP A 207 -7.12 -14.42 -4.32
C TRP A 207 -8.38 -13.81 -3.70
N LEU A 208 -8.24 -12.81 -2.84
CA LEU A 208 -9.38 -12.16 -2.19
C LEU A 208 -10.37 -11.60 -3.23
N GLY A 209 -9.86 -10.89 -4.24
CA GLY A 209 -10.66 -10.32 -5.32
C GLY A 209 -11.44 -11.39 -6.07
N ILE A 210 -10.77 -12.48 -6.45
CA ILE A 210 -11.42 -13.63 -7.09
C ILE A 210 -12.48 -14.25 -6.17
N THR A 211 -12.21 -14.41 -4.88
CA THR A 211 -13.17 -14.97 -3.91
C THR A 211 -14.41 -14.09 -3.77
N LEU A 212 -14.25 -12.77 -3.65
CA LEU A 212 -15.36 -11.82 -3.54
C LEU A 212 -16.20 -11.77 -4.83
N LEU A 213 -15.57 -11.91 -6.01
CA LEU A 213 -16.28 -11.96 -7.29
C LEU A 213 -16.96 -13.30 -7.58
N ARG A 214 -16.40 -14.40 -7.08
CA ARG A 214 -16.92 -15.77 -7.30
C ARG A 214 -18.01 -16.17 -6.32
N ASN A 215 -18.17 -15.48 -5.20
CA ASN A 215 -19.27 -15.74 -4.27
C ASN A 215 -20.62 -15.52 -4.96
N LYS A 216 -21.17 -16.62 -5.49
CA LYS A 216 -22.57 -16.76 -5.84
C LYS A 216 -23.31 -17.09 -4.54
N SER A 217 -24.20 -16.20 -4.13
CA SER A 217 -25.33 -16.40 -3.20
C SER A 217 -25.11 -17.35 -2.03
#